data_AF-B1ZEB0-F1
#
_entry.id   AF-B1ZEB0-F1
#
_cell.length_a   1.000
_cell.length_b   1.000
_cell.length_c   1.000
_cell.angle_alpha   90.00
_cell.angle_beta   90.00
_cell.angle_gamma   90.00
#
_symmetry.space_group_name_H-M   'P 1'
#
loop_
_entity.id
_entity.type
_entity.pdbx_description
1 polymer ?
#
loop_
_entity_poly.entity_id
_entity_poly.type
_entity_poly.pdbx_seq_one_letter_code
_entity_poly.pdbx_strand_id
1 'polypeptide(L)'
;MDGHFTGYASLFGVPDLGRDTVAPGAFAASLARRGAGGVRMLWQHDPAEPIGSWLSLKEDGRGLRVAGRLNLAVQRAREIDALMREGALDGLSIGFRVVRAVPERGGRRLLAVDLWEVSLVTFPLQPDARVIRAAAPRPFVPPRLRLRLAAALAARA
;
A
#
# COMPACT_ATOMS: atom_id res chain seq x y z
N MET A 1 6.92 -13.42 -2.64
CA MET A 1 6.69 -12.16 -3.37
C MET A 1 8.05 -11.62 -3.76
N ASP A 2 8.31 -11.25 -5.01
CA ASP A 2 9.64 -10.70 -5.39
C ASP A 2 9.75 -9.23 -4.92
N GLY A 3 9.50 -8.99 -3.62
CA GLY A 3 9.32 -7.69 -3.00
C GLY A 3 8.03 -6.95 -3.38
N HIS A 4 7.22 -7.48 -4.29
CA HIS A 4 6.02 -6.79 -4.80
C HIS A 4 4.74 -7.20 -4.05
N PHE A 5 4.00 -6.20 -3.59
CA PHE A 5 2.75 -6.43 -2.87
C PHE A 5 1.72 -5.32 -3.14
N THR A 6 0.46 -5.62 -2.80
CA THR A 6 -0.64 -4.66 -2.81
C THR A 6 -1.42 -4.74 -1.51
N GLY A 7 -2.06 -3.64 -1.14
CA GLY A 7 -2.75 -3.50 0.13
C GLY A 7 -3.79 -2.40 0.13
N TYR A 8 -4.55 -2.32 1.21
CA TYR A 8 -5.25 -1.11 1.61
C TYR A 8 -4.54 -0.50 2.81
N ALA A 9 -4.03 0.72 2.66
CA ALA A 9 -3.31 1.42 3.72
C ALA A 9 -4.24 2.17 4.67
N SER A 10 -5.45 2.48 4.21
CA SER A 10 -6.52 3.06 5.02
C SER A 10 -7.85 2.76 4.36
N LEU A 11 -8.89 2.50 5.14
CA LEU A 11 -10.26 2.33 4.66
C LEU A 11 -11.10 3.54 5.05
N PHE A 12 -11.96 3.97 4.12
CA PHE A 12 -12.81 5.13 4.33
C PHE A 12 -14.01 4.81 5.22
N GLY A 13 -14.42 5.78 6.03
CA GLY A 13 -15.62 5.67 6.87
C GLY A 13 -15.52 4.67 8.02
N VAL A 14 -14.37 4.01 8.19
CA VAL A 14 -14.11 3.07 9.30
C VAL A 14 -13.18 3.78 10.30
N PRO A 15 -13.60 3.92 11.57
CA PRO A 15 -12.74 4.52 12.60
C PRO A 15 -11.55 3.60 12.90
N ASP A 16 -10.38 4.19 13.07
CA ASP A 16 -9.22 3.50 13.61
C ASP A 16 -9.30 3.39 15.16
N LEU A 17 -8.33 2.73 15.77
CA LEU A 17 -8.24 2.59 17.23
C LEU A 17 -8.01 3.94 17.95
N GLY A 18 -7.53 4.96 17.25
CA GLY A 18 -7.44 6.35 17.71
C GLY A 18 -8.74 7.15 17.55
N ARG A 19 -9.77 6.55 16.93
CA ARG A 19 -11.08 7.14 16.58
C ARG A 19 -11.01 8.20 15.48
N ASP A 20 -9.94 8.20 14.68
CA ASP A 20 -9.89 8.96 13.44
C ASP A 20 -10.61 8.17 12.33
N THR A 21 -11.46 8.85 11.57
CA THR A 21 -12.13 8.29 10.39
C THR A 21 -11.69 9.04 9.14
N VAL A 22 -11.16 8.36 8.14
CA VAL A 22 -10.75 9.00 6.88
C VAL A 22 -11.95 9.11 5.93
N ALA A 23 -12.20 10.31 5.40
CA ALA A 23 -13.22 10.52 4.37
C ALA A 23 -12.67 10.25 2.96
N PRO A 24 -13.51 9.79 2.00
CA PRO A 24 -13.12 9.75 0.60
C PRO A 24 -12.63 11.11 0.10
N GLY A 25 -11.52 11.13 -0.66
CA GLY A 25 -10.91 12.35 -1.18
C GLY A 25 -9.93 13.02 -0.21
N ALA A 26 -9.78 12.51 1.01
CA ALA A 26 -8.87 13.09 2.00
C ALA A 26 -7.39 13.05 1.55
N PHE A 27 -7.01 12.11 0.69
CA PHE A 27 -5.63 11.99 0.19
C PHE A 27 -5.39 12.73 -1.14
N ALA A 28 -6.44 13.07 -1.89
CA ALA A 28 -6.36 13.55 -3.27
C ALA A 28 -5.35 14.69 -3.45
N ALA A 29 -5.43 15.75 -2.64
CA ALA A 29 -4.54 16.90 -2.75
C ALA A 29 -3.08 16.58 -2.41
N SER A 30 -2.83 15.65 -1.47
CA SER A 30 -1.46 15.21 -1.16
C SER A 30 -0.87 14.39 -2.30
N LEU A 31 -1.64 13.42 -2.81
CA LEU A 31 -1.21 12.53 -3.88
C LEU A 31 -0.98 13.30 -5.20
N ALA A 32 -1.82 14.27 -5.52
CA ALA A 32 -1.64 15.12 -6.70
C ALA A 32 -0.33 15.94 -6.63
N ARG A 33 0.05 16.42 -5.43
CA ARG A 33 1.26 17.22 -5.23
C ARG A 33 2.54 16.37 -5.20
N ARG A 34 2.51 15.23 -4.51
CA ARG A 34 3.73 14.43 -4.21
C ARG A 34 3.96 13.28 -5.18
N GLY A 35 2.90 12.78 -5.81
CA GLY A 35 2.93 11.51 -6.54
C GLY A 35 3.24 10.31 -5.63
N ALA A 36 3.29 9.12 -6.22
CA ALA A 36 3.57 7.89 -5.46
C ALA A 36 4.99 7.87 -4.87
N GLY A 37 6.00 8.31 -5.63
CA GLY A 37 7.40 8.34 -5.18
C GLY A 37 7.69 9.37 -4.08
N GLY A 38 6.80 10.34 -3.88
CA GLY A 38 6.93 11.33 -2.79
C GLY A 38 6.43 10.84 -1.44
N VAL A 39 5.70 9.73 -1.40
CA VAL A 39 5.26 9.05 -0.16
C VAL A 39 6.30 8.01 0.21
N ARG A 40 6.77 8.00 1.46
CA ARG A 40 7.80 7.05 1.90
C ARG A 40 7.20 5.68 2.25
N MET A 41 7.98 4.63 2.01
CA MET A 41 7.68 3.27 2.47
C MET A 41 8.65 2.96 3.61
N LEU A 42 8.13 3.03 4.83
CA LEU A 42 8.92 2.86 6.04
C LEU A 42 8.56 1.56 6.77
N TRP A 43 9.40 1.18 7.71
CA TRP A 43 9.10 0.15 8.70
C TRP A 43 8.73 0.81 10.02
N GLN A 44 7.58 0.44 10.61
CA GLN A 44 7.16 0.87 11.96
C GLN A 44 7.18 2.39 12.18
N HIS A 45 6.86 3.16 11.13
CA HIS A 45 6.91 4.62 11.14
C HIS A 45 8.31 5.22 11.42
N ASP A 46 9.37 4.42 11.37
CA ASP A 46 10.74 4.88 11.62
C ASP A 46 11.34 5.54 10.36
N PRO A 47 11.62 6.86 10.39
CA PRO A 47 12.21 7.56 9.25
C PRO A 47 13.64 7.09 8.90
N ALA A 48 14.32 6.38 9.80
CA ALA A 48 15.64 5.78 9.55
C ALA A 48 15.56 4.42 8.83
N GLU A 49 14.35 3.85 8.67
CA GLU A 49 14.13 2.52 8.08
C GLU A 49 13.29 2.59 6.79
N PRO A 50 13.76 3.25 5.71
CA PRO A 50 13.14 3.13 4.40
C PRO A 50 13.41 1.75 3.79
N ILE A 51 12.35 1.04 3.45
CA ILE A 51 12.41 -0.38 3.05
C ILE A 51 12.02 -0.63 1.60
N GLY A 52 11.62 0.41 0.86
CA GLY A 52 11.21 0.26 -0.53
C GLY A 52 10.59 1.52 -1.12
N SER A 53 9.73 1.33 -2.11
CA SER A 53 9.08 2.41 -2.85
C SER A 53 7.66 2.06 -3.23
N TRP A 54 6.77 3.05 -3.19
CA TRP A 54 5.41 2.90 -3.69
C TRP A 54 5.36 3.08 -5.20
N LEU A 55 4.76 2.10 -5.88
CA LEU A 55 4.53 2.12 -7.32
C LEU A 55 3.21 2.83 -7.66
N SER A 56 2.21 2.71 -6.79
CA SER A 56 0.95 3.44 -6.91
C SER A 56 0.29 3.61 -5.54
N LEU A 57 -0.32 4.78 -5.32
CA LEU A 57 -1.31 4.99 -4.27
C LEU A 57 -2.53 5.64 -4.92
N LYS A 58 -3.71 5.05 -4.75
CA LYS A 58 -4.95 5.53 -5.36
C LYS A 58 -6.10 5.38 -4.38
N GLU A 59 -6.93 6.40 -4.29
CA GLU A 59 -8.22 6.29 -3.63
C GLU A 59 -9.18 5.52 -4.55
N ASP A 60 -9.96 4.61 -3.96
CA ASP A 60 -11.11 3.98 -4.60
C ASP A 60 -12.33 4.04 -3.68
N GLY A 61 -13.43 3.35 -4.03
CA GLY A 61 -14.65 3.35 -3.22
C GLY A 61 -14.48 2.76 -1.82
N ARG A 62 -13.41 1.99 -1.57
CA ARG A 62 -13.13 1.35 -0.27
C ARG A 62 -12.14 2.16 0.56
N GLY A 63 -11.08 2.70 -0.05
CA GLY A 63 -10.00 3.31 0.71
C GLY A 63 -8.80 3.74 -0.11
N LEU A 64 -7.65 3.90 0.55
CA LEU A 64 -6.36 4.13 -0.08
C LEU A 64 -5.71 2.80 -0.47
N ARG A 65 -5.88 2.41 -1.73
CA ARG A 65 -5.24 1.23 -2.31
C ARG A 65 -3.80 1.52 -2.70
N VAL A 66 -2.88 0.67 -2.27
CA VAL A 66 -1.45 0.81 -2.51
C VAL A 66 -0.86 -0.38 -3.25
N ALA A 67 0.16 -0.12 -4.07
CA ALA A 67 1.02 -1.12 -4.67
C ALA A 67 2.47 -0.69 -4.47
N GLY A 68 3.30 -1.58 -3.94
CA GLY A 68 4.66 -1.26 -3.53
C GLY A 68 5.66 -2.33 -3.94
N ARG A 69 6.93 -1.95 -3.91
CA ARG A 69 8.06 -2.85 -4.07
C ARG A 69 9.09 -2.61 -2.95
N LEU A 70 9.34 -3.66 -2.17
CA LEU A 70 10.44 -3.74 -1.21
C LEU A 70 11.78 -3.71 -1.95
N ASN A 71 12.76 -2.99 -1.42
CA ASN A 71 14.12 -3.00 -1.92
C ASN A 71 14.91 -4.15 -1.28
N LEU A 72 14.92 -5.33 -1.90
CA LEU A 72 15.55 -6.53 -1.34
C LEU A 72 17.09 -6.44 -1.23
N ALA A 73 17.73 -5.37 -1.69
CA ALA A 73 19.12 -5.07 -1.34
C ALA A 73 19.27 -4.62 0.13
N VAL A 74 18.21 -4.04 0.72
CA VAL A 74 18.15 -3.66 2.14
C VAL A 74 17.84 -4.87 3.00
N GLN A 75 18.59 -5.08 4.08
CA GLN A 75 18.41 -6.23 4.97
C GLN A 75 17.01 -6.29 5.58
N ARG A 76 16.54 -5.20 6.21
CA ARG A 76 15.21 -5.15 6.82
C ARG A 76 14.09 -5.47 5.82
N ALA A 77 14.23 -5.02 4.57
CA ALA A 77 13.27 -5.32 3.52
C ALA A 77 13.19 -6.82 3.18
N ARG A 78 14.32 -7.56 3.25
CA ARG A 78 14.32 -9.02 3.08
C ARG A 78 13.65 -9.74 4.25
N GLU A 79 13.91 -9.30 5.47
CA GLU A 79 13.26 -9.84 6.68
C GLU A 79 11.73 -9.65 6.60
N ILE A 80 11.29 -8.45 6.22
CA ILE A 80 9.86 -8.13 6.01
C ILE A 80 9.26 -8.99 4.90
N ASP A 81 9.91 -9.12 3.74
CA ASP A 81 9.41 -9.96 2.64
C ASP A 81 9.22 -11.43 3.09
N ALA A 82 10.15 -11.96 3.89
CA ALA A 82 10.05 -13.30 4.45
C ALA A 82 8.84 -13.44 5.40
N LEU A 83 8.69 -12.53 6.36
CA LEU A 83 7.57 -12.53 7.32
C LEU A 83 6.21 -12.35 6.62
N MET A 84 6.14 -11.50 5.59
CA MET A 84 4.93 -11.33 4.79
C MET A 84 4.56 -12.59 4.01
N ARG A 85 5.54 -13.34 3.49
CA ARG A 85 5.30 -14.61 2.78
C ARG A 85 4.74 -15.69 3.70
N GLU A 86 5.15 -15.70 4.97
CA GLU A 86 4.64 -16.62 5.99
C GLU A 86 3.27 -16.19 6.54
N GLY A 87 2.87 -14.94 6.31
CA GLY A 87 1.64 -14.37 6.87
C GLY A 87 1.79 -13.88 8.31
N ALA A 88 3.02 -13.85 8.85
CA ALA A 88 3.32 -13.32 10.17
C ALA A 88 3.29 -11.77 10.21
N LEU A 89 3.35 -11.11 9.05
CA LEU A 89 3.28 -9.66 8.92
C LEU A 89 2.45 -9.25 7.70
N ASP A 90 1.42 -8.44 7.91
CA ASP A 90 0.59 -7.91 6.81
C ASP A 90 0.03 -6.51 7.08
N GLY A 91 0.41 -5.87 8.19
CA GLY A 91 -0.13 -4.58 8.61
C GLY A 91 0.37 -3.41 7.75
N LEU A 92 -0.53 -2.49 7.45
CA LEU A 92 -0.22 -1.19 6.83
C LEU A 92 -0.78 -0.05 7.67
N SER A 93 -0.02 1.03 7.79
CA SER A 93 -0.45 2.21 8.53
C SER A 93 0.01 3.48 7.81
N ILE A 94 -0.79 4.55 7.92
CA ILE A 94 -0.51 5.84 7.29
C ILE A 94 0.15 6.81 8.28
N GLY A 95 1.15 7.55 7.81
CA GLY A 95 1.72 8.70 8.51
C GLY A 95 1.44 9.98 7.76
N PHE A 96 0.78 10.92 8.43
CA PHE A 96 0.28 12.12 7.80
C PHE A 96 0.23 13.29 8.77
N ARG A 97 0.15 14.50 8.21
CA ARG A 97 -0.27 15.69 8.94
C ARG A 97 -1.71 16.03 8.59
N VAL A 98 -2.52 16.35 9.59
CA VAL A 98 -3.91 16.78 9.40
C VAL A 98 -3.93 18.15 8.74
N VAL A 99 -4.66 18.29 7.63
CA VAL A 99 -4.88 19.57 6.95
C VAL A 99 -6.26 20.12 7.28
N ARG A 100 -7.28 19.25 7.26
CA ARG A 100 -8.65 19.62 7.62
C ARG A 100 -9.39 18.41 8.20
N ALA A 101 -10.10 18.63 9.30
CA ALA A 101 -10.91 17.62 9.95
C ALA A 101 -12.14 18.27 10.59
N VAL A 102 -13.15 17.46 10.88
CA VAL A 102 -14.32 17.85 11.68
C VAL A 102 -14.46 16.92 12.87
N PRO A 103 -14.90 17.41 14.04
CA PRO A 103 -15.16 16.55 15.20
C PRO A 103 -16.24 15.50 14.88
N GLU A 104 -16.06 14.30 15.40
CA GLU A 104 -17.08 13.24 15.44
C GLU A 104 -17.12 12.61 16.84
N ARG A 105 -18.14 11.82 17.14
CA ARG A 105 -18.31 11.28 18.50
C ARG A 105 -17.11 10.41 18.89
N GLY A 106 -16.30 10.93 19.82
CA GLY A 106 -15.10 10.26 20.33
C GLY A 106 -13.82 10.54 19.54
N GLY A 107 -13.89 11.17 18.38
CA GLY A 107 -12.72 11.41 17.55
C GLY A 107 -12.96 12.48 16.51
N ARG A 108 -12.49 12.26 15.28
CA ARG A 108 -12.64 13.21 14.19
C ARG A 108 -12.70 12.51 12.85
N ARG A 109 -13.38 13.16 11.91
CA ARG A 109 -13.34 12.79 10.51
C ARG A 109 -12.34 13.65 9.76
N LEU A 110 -11.34 12.99 9.17
CA LEU A 110 -10.28 13.59 8.39
C LEU A 110 -10.80 13.87 6.97
N LEU A 111 -10.89 15.14 6.60
CA LEU A 111 -11.40 15.60 5.30
C LEU A 111 -10.28 15.93 4.31
N ALA A 112 -9.09 16.23 4.82
CA ALA A 112 -7.87 16.40 4.03
C ALA A 112 -6.65 16.12 4.90
N VAL A 113 -5.70 15.37 4.36
CA VAL A 113 -4.43 15.07 5.03
C VAL A 113 -3.26 15.29 4.07
N ASP A 114 -2.12 15.68 4.63
CA ASP A 114 -0.84 15.68 3.96
C ASP A 114 -0.15 14.35 4.26
N LEU A 115 -0.41 13.35 3.41
CA LEU A 115 0.19 12.01 3.49
C LEU A 115 1.70 12.08 3.22
N TRP A 116 2.50 11.64 4.20
CA TRP A 116 3.96 11.64 4.13
C TRP A 116 4.51 10.24 3.86
N GLU A 117 3.91 9.23 4.48
CA GLU A 117 4.40 7.86 4.41
C GLU A 117 3.26 6.86 4.59
N VAL A 118 3.51 5.66 4.09
CA VAL A 118 2.76 4.46 4.44
C VAL A 118 3.77 3.42 4.89
N SER A 119 3.57 2.88 6.08
CA SER A 119 4.49 1.95 6.73
C SER A 119 3.95 0.53 6.68
N LEU A 120 4.86 -0.43 6.53
CA LEU A 120 4.62 -1.79 7.00
C LEU A 120 4.76 -1.79 8.53
N VAL A 121 3.77 -2.38 9.20
CA VAL A 121 3.70 -2.38 10.67
C VAL A 121 3.23 -3.72 11.20
N THR A 122 3.60 -4.02 12.45
CA THR A 122 3.06 -5.21 13.14
C THR A 122 1.59 -5.02 13.50
N PHE A 123 1.25 -3.85 14.05
CA PHE A 123 -0.09 -3.53 14.55
C PHE A 123 -0.55 -2.18 13.98
N PRO A 124 -1.38 -2.18 12.92
CA PRO A 124 -1.92 -0.94 12.39
C PRO A 124 -2.97 -0.36 13.33
N LEU A 125 -3.04 0.99 13.40
CA LEU A 125 -4.13 1.65 14.11
C LEU A 125 -5.49 1.32 13.49
N GLN A 126 -5.54 1.08 12.18
CA GLN A 126 -6.73 0.59 11.50
C GLN A 126 -6.59 -0.92 11.24
N PRO A 127 -7.30 -1.81 11.98
CA PRO A 127 -7.07 -3.25 11.93
C PRO A 127 -7.24 -3.90 10.56
N ASP A 128 -8.07 -3.33 9.68
CA ASP A 128 -8.31 -3.84 8.32
C ASP A 128 -7.34 -3.28 7.26
N ALA A 129 -6.44 -2.37 7.65
CA ALA A 129 -5.40 -1.86 6.77
C ALA A 129 -4.30 -2.92 6.59
N ARG A 130 -4.47 -3.74 5.55
CA ARG A 130 -3.69 -4.96 5.34
C ARG A 130 -3.13 -5.07 3.93
N VAL A 131 -2.02 -5.77 3.82
CA VAL A 131 -1.54 -6.37 2.58
C VAL A 131 -2.54 -7.46 2.17
N ILE A 132 -3.06 -7.38 0.95
CA ILE A 132 -4.09 -8.30 0.42
C ILE A 132 -3.52 -9.32 -0.55
N ARG A 133 -2.47 -8.95 -1.29
CA ARG A 133 -1.89 -9.85 -2.30
C ARG A 133 -0.41 -9.59 -2.50
N ALA A 134 0.37 -10.65 -2.28
CA ALA A 134 1.64 -10.87 -2.96
C ALA A 134 1.39 -10.85 -4.46
N ALA A 135 1.89 -9.87 -5.20
CA ALA A 135 1.88 -10.05 -6.65
C ALA A 135 2.86 -11.21 -6.95
N ALA A 136 2.33 -12.36 -7.37
CA ALA A 136 3.16 -13.31 -8.10
C ALA A 136 3.74 -12.55 -9.31
N PRO A 137 5.04 -12.68 -9.62
CA PRO A 137 5.60 -12.07 -10.80
C PRO A 137 4.74 -12.48 -12.01
N ARG A 138 4.32 -11.50 -12.83
CA ARG A 138 3.85 -11.87 -14.16
C ARG A 138 5.07 -12.50 -14.86
N PRO A 139 4.99 -13.75 -15.34
CA PRO A 139 6.10 -14.33 -16.06
C PRO A 139 6.42 -13.40 -17.24
N PHE A 140 7.66 -12.95 -17.31
CA PHE A 140 8.16 -12.27 -18.50
C PHE A 140 8.11 -13.32 -19.62
N VAL A 141 7.17 -13.17 -20.54
CA VAL A 141 7.09 -13.99 -21.74
C VAL A 141 7.79 -13.20 -22.86
N PRO A 142 8.95 -13.66 -23.35
CA PRO A 142 9.62 -13.04 -24.49
C PRO A 142 8.66 -12.92 -25.68
N PRO A 143 8.75 -11.87 -26.51
CA PRO A 143 7.85 -11.67 -27.65
C PRO A 143 7.73 -12.89 -28.58
N ARG A 144 8.82 -13.66 -28.72
CA ARG A 144 8.88 -14.88 -29.53
C ARG A 144 8.00 -16.03 -28.99
N LEU A 145 7.77 -16.09 -27.68
CA LEU A 145 6.92 -17.11 -27.04
C LEU A 145 5.43 -16.73 -27.05
N ARG A 146 5.10 -15.43 -27.18
CA ARG A 146 3.71 -14.96 -27.34
C ARG A 146 3.09 -15.44 -28.66
N LEU A 147 3.85 -15.40 -29.75
CA LEU A 147 3.37 -15.85 -31.07
C LEU A 147 3.08 -17.36 -31.10
N ARG A 148 3.90 -18.17 -30.42
CA ARG A 148 3.72 -19.63 -30.38
C ARG A 148 2.51 -20.06 -29.56
N LEU A 149 2.22 -19.38 -28.46
CA LEU A 149 1.05 -19.68 -27.63
C LEU A 149 -0.26 -19.32 -28.33
N ALA A 150 -0.29 -18.18 -29.05
CA ALA A 150 -1.44 -17.79 -29.86
C ALA A 150 -1.70 -18.76 -31.02
N ALA A 151 -0.64 -19.22 -31.70
CA ALA A 151 -0.75 -20.20 -32.78
C ALA A 151 -1.21 -21.59 -32.28
N ALA A 152 -0.74 -22.04 -31.12
CA ALA A 152 -1.13 -23.32 -30.54
C ALA A 152 -2.59 -23.36 -30.05
N LEU A 153 -3.14 -22.21 -29.65
CA LEU A 153 -4.55 -22.08 -29.26
C LEU A 153 -5.48 -21.95 -30.48
N ALA A 154 -5.01 -21.32 -31.57
CA ALA A 154 -5.76 -21.23 -32.82
C ALA A 154 -5.83 -22.57 -33.59
N ALA A 155 -4.80 -23.44 -33.46
CA ALA A 155 -4.77 -24.76 -34.09
C ALA A 155 -5.62 -25.83 -33.36
N ARG A 156 -6.33 -25.46 -32.30
CA ARG A 156 -7.23 -26.33 -31.51
C ARG A 156 -8.71 -25.92 -31.59
N ALA A 157 -9.05 -24.96 -32.46
CA ALA A 157 -10.40 -24.60 -32.86
C ALA A 157 -10.65 -25.07 -34.29
#